data_AF-A0A564YB89-F1
#
_entry.id   AF-A0A564YB89-F1
#
_cell.length_a   1.000
_cell.length_b   1.000
_cell.length_c   1.000
_cell.angle_alpha   90.00
_cell.angle_beta   90.00
_cell.angle_gamma   90.00
#
_symmetry.space_group_name_H-M   'P 1'
#
loop_
_entity.id
_entity.type
_entity.pdbx_description
1 polymer ?
#
loop_
_entity_poly.entity_id
_entity_poly.type
_entity_poly.pdbx_seq_one_letter_code
_entity_poly.pdbx_strand_id
1 'polypeptide(L)'
;MWALELILKGSASRPIVSSLVESREDSAQQVAQDDFFQHKILQLTASNEYTWASTLLVCAGRTGEAIRLLLLCGRAKEALLLFRLRLNAEANPELLSKCLSLLSEKQAHTGLPNSALAFLAAGEIDKAVSAVRGNSEANLPALDRMVALWTSLAIIPSSPVIPVRLVQACIAYAANLSIEDERRQFIDQWRIALSSRGNAEYLLNCASFILLSEWQEDALNLSLLDEDIDELARIVFDRQPSFEEAECLAGVVLDFGIATLDEKYTPNFKRSLDILKHNHPDTFFILTKRLSFRKCESTIPGPFVKICELF
;
A
#
# COMPACT_ATOMS: atom_id res chain seq x y z
N MET A 1 -7.57 22.98 -23.27
CA MET A 1 -8.92 23.28 -23.80
C MET A 1 -9.22 22.58 -25.13
N TRP A 2 -8.27 22.42 -26.05
CA TRP A 2 -8.49 21.69 -27.32
C TRP A 2 -8.66 20.16 -27.21
N ALA A 3 -8.10 19.51 -26.19
CA ALA A 3 -8.24 18.05 -25.99
C ALA A 3 -9.67 17.62 -25.61
N LEU A 4 -10.49 18.52 -25.05
CA LEU A 4 -11.90 18.27 -24.73
C LEU A 4 -12.81 18.44 -25.96
N GLU A 5 -12.43 19.26 -26.94
CA GLU A 5 -13.20 19.45 -28.18
C GLU A 5 -13.16 18.22 -29.11
N LEU A 6 -12.07 17.45 -29.09
CA LEU A 6 -11.95 16.21 -29.87
C LEU A 6 -12.70 15.01 -29.25
N ILE A 7 -12.97 15.06 -27.94
CA ILE A 7 -13.74 14.01 -27.24
C ILE A 7 -15.26 14.27 -27.39
N LEU A 8 -15.69 15.54 -27.43
CA LEU A 8 -17.11 15.92 -27.51
C LEU A 8 -17.69 15.95 -28.94
N LYS A 9 -16.85 15.97 -29.99
CA LYS A 9 -17.31 15.85 -31.40
C LYS A 9 -17.31 14.41 -31.92
N GLY A 10 -17.09 13.42 -31.05
CA GLY A 10 -17.23 12.01 -31.36
C GLY A 10 -18.66 11.51 -31.26
N SER A 11 -19.47 11.74 -32.30
CA SER A 11 -20.66 10.92 -32.54
C SER A 11 -21.07 10.94 -34.01
N ALA A 12 -20.43 10.06 -34.78
CA ALA A 12 -21.08 9.39 -35.89
C ALA A 12 -20.51 7.98 -35.95
N SER A 13 -21.27 7.03 -35.39
CA SER A 13 -21.10 5.61 -35.60
C SER A 13 -21.08 5.32 -37.11
N ARG A 14 -20.06 4.61 -37.58
CA ARG A 14 -20.14 3.86 -38.84
C ARG A 14 -19.73 2.42 -38.60
N PRO A 15 -20.46 1.47 -39.19
CA PRO A 15 -20.38 0.07 -38.83
C PRO A 15 -19.14 -0.60 -39.41
N ILE A 16 -18.73 -1.67 -38.72
CA ILE A 16 -17.78 -2.70 -39.16
C ILE A 16 -18.28 -3.30 -40.48
N VAL A 17 -17.63 -2.98 -41.60
CA VAL A 17 -17.66 -3.79 -42.83
C VAL A 17 -16.35 -3.60 -43.60
N SER A 18 -15.82 -4.72 -44.10
CA SER A 18 -14.86 -4.84 -45.22
C SER A 18 -13.41 -4.47 -44.93
N SER A 19 -12.54 -5.46 -44.75
CA SER A 19 -11.88 -6.27 -45.79
C SER A 19 -10.71 -5.53 -46.44
N LEU A 20 -9.51 -6.08 -46.21
CA LEU A 20 -8.38 -6.09 -47.12
C LEU A 20 -8.81 -5.91 -48.59
N VAL A 21 -8.50 -4.76 -49.17
CA VAL A 21 -8.20 -4.65 -50.60
C VAL A 21 -7.01 -3.70 -50.69
N GLU A 22 -5.84 -4.28 -50.94
CA GLU A 22 -4.71 -3.57 -51.53
C GLU A 22 -5.16 -3.05 -52.90
N SER A 23 -5.55 -1.78 -52.97
CA SER A 23 -5.58 -1.06 -54.24
C SER A 23 -4.23 -0.37 -54.42
N ARG A 24 -3.39 -0.96 -55.27
CA ARG A 24 -2.27 -0.28 -55.93
C ARG A 24 -2.78 0.99 -56.60
N GLU A 25 -2.45 2.14 -56.02
CA GLU A 25 -2.22 3.46 -56.64
C GLU A 25 -2.23 4.49 -55.50
N ASP A 26 -1.10 4.71 -54.81
CA ASP A 26 -0.88 5.92 -53.97
C ASP A 26 0.56 6.07 -53.43
N SER A 27 1.56 5.46 -54.07
CA SER A 27 2.94 5.47 -53.56
C SER A 27 3.67 6.80 -53.73
N ALA A 28 3.25 7.69 -54.63
CA ALA A 28 3.95 8.96 -54.87
C ALA A 28 3.48 10.10 -53.94
N GLN A 29 2.19 10.15 -53.59
CA GLN A 29 1.67 11.15 -52.65
C GLN A 29 1.98 10.79 -51.20
N GLN A 30 1.99 9.51 -50.83
CA GLN A 30 2.44 9.05 -49.52
C GLN A 30 3.93 9.38 -49.28
N VAL A 31 4.80 9.15 -50.26
CA VAL A 31 6.24 9.46 -50.14
C VAL A 31 6.50 10.96 -50.00
N ALA A 32 5.79 11.81 -50.76
CA ALA A 32 5.95 13.27 -50.66
C ALA A 32 5.35 13.87 -49.37
N GLN A 33 4.26 13.29 -48.84
CA GLN A 33 3.72 13.66 -47.53
C GLN A 33 4.67 13.23 -46.40
N ASP A 34 5.23 12.02 -46.49
CA ASP A 34 6.20 11.51 -45.53
C ASP A 34 7.44 12.42 -45.46
N ASP A 35 7.91 12.95 -46.59
CA ASP A 35 9.04 13.89 -46.62
C ASP A 35 8.74 15.22 -45.91
N PHE A 36 7.56 15.83 -46.12
CA PHE A 36 7.18 17.08 -45.42
C PHE A 36 6.99 16.85 -43.92
N PHE A 37 6.25 15.80 -43.54
CA PHE A 37 6.04 15.49 -42.12
C PHE A 37 7.36 15.15 -41.45
N GLN A 38 8.23 14.36 -42.10
CA GLN A 38 9.55 14.02 -41.56
C GLN A 38 10.42 15.27 -41.37
N HIS A 39 10.47 16.17 -42.35
CA HIS A 39 11.21 17.42 -42.21
C HIS A 39 10.66 18.27 -41.06
N LYS A 40 9.32 18.36 -40.91
CA LYS A 40 8.71 19.10 -39.81
C LYS A 40 8.98 18.46 -38.46
N ILE A 41 8.91 17.13 -38.36
CA ILE A 41 9.22 16.37 -37.15
C ILE A 41 10.68 16.61 -36.73
N LEU A 42 11.62 16.57 -37.68
CA LEU A 42 13.03 16.86 -37.42
C LEU A 42 13.24 18.30 -36.94
N GLN A 43 12.59 19.27 -37.56
CA GLN A 43 12.64 20.68 -37.15
C GLN A 43 12.13 20.85 -35.71
N LEU A 44 10.97 20.27 -35.38
CA LEU A 44 10.38 20.36 -34.03
C LEU A 44 11.25 19.66 -32.99
N THR A 45 11.84 18.52 -33.35
CA THR A 45 12.77 17.78 -32.49
C THR A 45 14.03 18.60 -32.21
N ALA A 46 14.60 19.26 -33.22
CA ALA A 46 15.75 20.16 -33.06
C ALA A 46 15.43 21.39 -32.16
N SER A 47 14.18 21.84 -32.15
CA SER A 47 13.69 22.93 -31.30
C SER A 47 13.19 22.48 -29.92
N ASN A 48 13.37 21.20 -29.53
CA ASN A 48 12.85 20.61 -28.29
C ASN A 48 11.31 20.63 -28.16
N GLU A 49 10.56 20.76 -29.26
CA GLU A 49 9.09 20.74 -29.29
C GLU A 49 8.54 19.32 -29.40
N TYR A 50 8.95 18.45 -28.47
CA TYR A 50 8.71 17.00 -28.53
C TYR A 50 7.24 16.60 -28.51
N THR A 51 6.37 17.36 -27.84
CA THR A 51 4.92 17.11 -27.84
C THR A 51 4.31 17.32 -29.23
N TRP A 52 4.76 18.36 -29.93
CA TRP A 52 4.28 18.68 -31.28
C TRP A 52 4.83 17.68 -32.29
N ALA A 53 6.13 17.36 -32.19
CA ALA A 53 6.75 16.31 -33.00
C ALA A 53 6.07 14.94 -32.82
N SER A 54 5.82 14.54 -31.58
CA SER A 54 5.08 13.32 -31.25
C SER A 54 3.66 13.33 -31.79
N THR A 55 2.98 14.48 -31.78
CA THR A 55 1.61 14.59 -32.32
C THR A 55 1.62 14.40 -33.83
N LEU A 56 2.55 15.03 -34.56
CA LEU A 56 2.70 14.84 -36.00
C LEU A 56 3.02 13.38 -36.36
N LEU A 57 3.88 12.71 -35.58
CA LEU A 57 4.16 11.28 -35.75
C LEU A 57 2.89 10.43 -35.58
N VAL A 58 2.03 10.73 -34.61
CA VAL A 58 0.74 10.04 -34.44
C VAL A 58 -0.20 10.31 -35.62
N CYS A 59 -0.30 11.58 -36.07
CA CYS A 59 -1.10 11.96 -37.23
C CYS A 59 -0.65 11.24 -38.51
N ALA A 60 0.65 11.02 -38.67
CA ALA A 60 1.24 10.25 -39.77
C ALA A 60 1.15 8.73 -39.60
N GLY A 61 0.39 8.21 -38.61
CA GLY A 61 0.25 6.77 -38.36
C GLY A 61 1.46 6.11 -37.69
N ARG A 62 2.57 6.83 -37.49
CA ARG A 62 3.84 6.36 -36.91
C ARG A 62 3.83 6.39 -35.38
N THR A 63 2.81 5.78 -34.80
CA THR A 63 2.56 5.78 -33.34
C THR A 63 3.74 5.18 -32.54
N GLY A 64 4.37 4.11 -33.04
CA GLY A 64 5.51 3.50 -32.36
C GLY A 64 6.71 4.44 -32.25
N GLU A 65 6.93 5.29 -33.25
CA GLU A 65 8.00 6.30 -33.23
C GLU A 65 7.67 7.48 -32.33
N ALA A 66 6.41 7.91 -32.31
CA ALA A 66 5.93 8.91 -31.37
C ALA A 66 6.21 8.48 -29.91
N ILE A 67 5.90 7.23 -29.58
CA ILE A 67 6.16 6.67 -28.24
C ILE A 67 7.65 6.64 -27.95
N ARG A 68 8.49 6.17 -28.88
CA ARG A 68 9.96 6.17 -28.69
C ARG A 68 10.51 7.58 -28.46
N LEU A 69 10.01 8.57 -29.20
CA LEU A 69 10.39 9.97 -29.01
C LEU A 69 10.03 10.46 -27.61
N LEU A 70 8.79 10.19 -27.14
CA LEU A 70 8.37 10.55 -25.79
C LEU A 70 9.23 9.89 -24.70
N LEU A 71 9.61 8.61 -24.89
CA LEU A 71 10.49 7.90 -23.97
C LEU A 71 11.88 8.53 -23.90
N LEU A 72 12.48 8.89 -25.05
CA LEU A 72 13.78 9.58 -25.11
C LEU A 72 13.77 10.90 -24.33
N CYS A 73 12.64 11.59 -24.30
CA CYS A 73 12.47 12.85 -23.56
C CYS A 73 12.06 12.66 -22.09
N GLY A 74 12.05 11.41 -21.58
CA GLY A 74 11.62 11.10 -20.22
C GLY A 74 10.12 11.27 -19.97
N ARG A 75 9.28 11.35 -21.02
CA ARG A 75 7.83 11.50 -20.88
C ARG A 75 7.13 10.13 -20.80
N ALA A 76 7.55 9.30 -19.84
CA ALA A 76 7.09 7.91 -19.68
C ALA A 76 5.56 7.77 -19.50
N LYS A 77 4.94 8.67 -18.74
CA LYS A 77 3.47 8.65 -18.53
C LYS A 77 2.70 8.90 -19.84
N GLU A 78 3.14 9.88 -20.62
CA GLU A 78 2.52 10.21 -21.91
C GLU A 78 2.76 9.10 -22.94
N ALA A 79 3.98 8.55 -22.97
CA ALA A 79 4.34 7.42 -23.80
C ALA A 79 3.46 6.19 -23.51
N LEU A 80 3.28 5.84 -22.22
CA LEU A 80 2.43 4.72 -21.80
C LEU A 80 0.95 4.97 -22.09
N LEU A 81 0.47 6.20 -21.90
CA LEU A 81 -0.91 6.57 -22.24
C LEU A 81 -1.16 6.42 -23.74
N LEU A 82 -0.27 6.97 -24.57
CA LEU A 82 -0.36 6.86 -26.02
C LEU A 82 -0.27 5.40 -26.49
N PHE A 83 0.63 4.61 -25.88
CA PHE A 83 0.73 3.18 -26.12
C PHE A 83 -0.62 2.49 -25.88
N ARG A 84 -1.22 2.65 -24.69
CA ARG A 84 -2.49 1.99 -24.34
C ARG A 84 -3.67 2.42 -25.20
N LEU A 85 -3.65 3.64 -25.72
CA LEU A 85 -4.73 4.17 -26.56
C LEU A 85 -4.67 3.69 -28.01
N ARG A 86 -3.48 3.34 -28.53
CA ARG A 86 -3.26 3.19 -29.97
C ARG A 86 -2.55 1.91 -30.39
N LEU A 87 -1.89 1.20 -29.46
CA LEU A 87 -1.16 -0.03 -29.74
C LEU A 87 -1.70 -1.19 -28.89
N ASN A 88 -1.65 -2.39 -29.46
CA ASN A 88 -1.92 -3.63 -28.71
C ASN A 88 -0.64 -4.04 -27.93
N ALA A 89 -0.82 -4.33 -26.64
CA ALA A 89 0.21 -4.84 -25.74
C ALA A 89 0.85 -6.14 -26.22
N GLU A 90 0.04 -7.10 -26.69
CA GLU A 90 0.52 -8.41 -27.13
C GLU A 90 1.36 -8.32 -28.40
N ALA A 91 1.02 -7.38 -29.29
CA ALA A 91 1.75 -7.16 -30.54
C ALA A 91 3.02 -6.31 -30.35
N ASN A 92 3.13 -5.56 -29.25
CA ASN A 92 4.24 -4.62 -29.00
C ASN A 92 4.83 -4.77 -27.59
N PRO A 93 5.21 -5.99 -27.15
CA PRO A 93 5.60 -6.26 -25.77
C PRO A 93 6.86 -5.49 -25.35
N GLU A 94 7.84 -5.34 -26.25
CA GLU A 94 9.08 -4.62 -25.98
C GLU A 94 8.86 -3.12 -25.72
N LEU A 95 7.95 -2.50 -26.49
CA LEU A 95 7.68 -1.08 -26.36
C LEU A 95 6.87 -0.79 -25.09
N LEU A 96 5.94 -1.68 -24.74
CA LEU A 96 5.25 -1.64 -23.44
C LEU A 96 6.24 -1.78 -22.28
N SER A 97 7.14 -2.76 -22.35
CA SER A 97 8.18 -2.99 -21.33
C SER A 97 9.05 -1.74 -21.13
N LYS A 98 9.51 -1.10 -22.21
CA LYS A 98 10.26 0.17 -22.12
C LYS A 98 9.47 1.30 -21.48
N CYS A 99 8.18 1.44 -21.81
CA CYS A 99 7.32 2.43 -21.18
C CYS A 99 7.18 2.21 -19.67
N LEU A 100 6.99 0.96 -19.25
CA LEU A 100 6.80 0.60 -17.85
C LEU A 100 8.09 0.71 -17.05
N SER A 101 9.22 0.26 -17.61
CA SER A 101 10.55 0.36 -16.97
C SER A 101 10.97 1.82 -16.75
N LEU A 102 10.80 2.70 -17.75
CA LEU A 102 11.10 4.12 -17.55
C LEU A 102 10.15 4.79 -16.54
N LEU A 103 8.91 4.34 -16.45
CA LEU A 103 7.96 4.82 -15.45
C LEU A 103 8.36 4.34 -14.04
N SER A 104 8.76 3.08 -13.89
CA SER A 104 9.20 2.51 -12.60
C SER A 104 10.44 3.22 -12.09
N GLU A 105 11.43 3.48 -12.94
CA GLU A 105 12.62 4.27 -12.60
C GLU A 105 12.26 5.67 -12.10
N LYS A 106 11.31 6.35 -12.75
CA LYS A 106 10.85 7.67 -12.31
C LYS A 106 10.05 7.67 -11.02
N GLN A 107 9.39 6.55 -10.71
CA GLN A 107 8.60 6.39 -9.49
C GLN A 107 9.39 5.72 -8.35
N ALA A 108 10.62 5.26 -8.60
CA ALA A 108 11.46 4.60 -7.60
C ALA A 108 11.63 5.45 -6.32
N HIS A 109 11.65 6.78 -6.46
CA HIS A 109 11.89 7.72 -5.36
C HIS A 109 10.62 8.21 -4.65
N THR A 110 9.43 7.80 -5.07
CA THR A 110 8.17 8.32 -4.49
C THR A 110 7.75 7.62 -3.20
N GLY A 111 8.59 6.75 -2.65
CA GLY A 111 8.28 5.93 -1.47
C GLY A 111 7.20 4.88 -1.73
N LEU A 112 6.90 4.08 -0.70
CA LEU A 112 5.77 3.15 -0.72
C LEU A 112 4.44 3.90 -0.59
N PRO A 113 3.35 3.41 -1.20
CA PRO A 113 3.27 2.18 -2.01
C PRO A 113 3.70 2.38 -3.48
N ASN A 114 3.85 3.62 -3.91
CA ASN A 114 3.96 4.01 -5.32
C ASN A 114 5.17 3.39 -6.03
N SER A 115 6.34 3.38 -5.38
CA SER A 115 7.57 2.81 -5.98
C SER A 115 7.44 1.31 -6.23
N ALA A 116 6.91 0.56 -5.26
CA ALA A 116 6.72 -0.88 -5.38
C ALA A 116 5.68 -1.24 -6.43
N LEU A 117 4.55 -0.53 -6.48
CA LEU A 117 3.53 -0.73 -7.51
C LEU A 117 4.07 -0.46 -8.92
N ALA A 118 4.93 0.55 -9.07
CA ALA A 118 5.56 0.86 -10.35
C ALA A 118 6.51 -0.26 -10.80
N PHE A 119 7.33 -0.79 -9.90
CA PHE A 119 8.21 -1.94 -10.18
C PHE A 119 7.42 -3.21 -10.54
N LEU A 120 6.35 -3.51 -9.79
CA LEU A 120 5.46 -4.63 -10.11
C LEU A 120 4.79 -4.47 -11.48
N ALA A 121 4.31 -3.26 -11.79
CA ALA A 121 3.72 -2.97 -13.09
C ALA A 121 4.71 -3.18 -14.25
N ALA A 122 6.01 -2.96 -14.00
CA ALA A 122 7.09 -3.22 -14.95
C ALA A 122 7.58 -4.69 -14.98
N GLY A 123 7.01 -5.57 -14.13
CA GLY A 123 7.47 -6.96 -13.97
C GLY A 123 8.78 -7.09 -13.20
N GLU A 124 9.27 -6.03 -12.57
CA GLU A 124 10.53 -5.98 -11.83
C GLU A 124 10.32 -6.40 -10.36
N ILE A 125 9.94 -7.65 -10.14
CA ILE A 125 9.57 -8.17 -8.81
C ILE A 125 10.71 -7.99 -7.79
N ASP A 126 11.95 -8.28 -8.18
CA ASP A 126 13.11 -8.14 -7.28
C ASP A 126 13.33 -6.69 -6.84
N LYS A 127 13.07 -5.71 -7.73
CA LYS A 127 13.15 -4.28 -7.38
C LYS A 127 12.00 -3.88 -6.45
N ALA A 128 10.80 -4.41 -6.66
CA ALA A 128 9.68 -4.18 -5.75
C ALA A 128 9.97 -4.72 -4.34
N VAL A 129 10.50 -5.94 -4.24
CA VAL A 129 10.94 -6.55 -2.97
C VAL A 129 12.06 -5.73 -2.32
N SER A 130 13.02 -5.25 -3.12
CA SER A 130 14.12 -4.41 -2.61
C SER A 130 13.62 -3.06 -2.10
N ALA A 131 12.64 -2.44 -2.78
CA ALA A 131 12.01 -1.21 -2.34
C ALA A 131 11.26 -1.38 -1.01
N VAL A 132 10.56 -2.51 -0.83
CA VAL A 132 9.92 -2.86 0.45
C VAL A 132 10.95 -3.04 1.56
N ARG A 133 12.01 -3.81 1.32
CA ARG A 133 13.06 -4.08 2.34
C ARG A 133 13.87 -2.84 2.71
N GLY A 134 14.02 -1.89 1.80
CA GLY A 134 14.73 -0.63 2.02
C GLY A 134 13.87 0.49 2.61
N ASN A 135 12.56 0.27 2.81
CA ASN A 135 11.66 1.30 3.31
C ASN A 135 11.77 1.45 4.84
N SER A 136 11.91 2.69 5.32
CA SER A 136 11.83 3.00 6.75
C SER A 136 10.45 3.55 7.06
N GLU A 137 9.64 2.74 7.74
CA GLU A 137 8.24 3.05 8.07
C GLU A 137 8.09 3.80 9.40
N ALA A 138 9.18 3.89 10.18
CA ALA A 138 9.16 4.33 11.58
C ALA A 138 8.70 5.79 11.77
N ASN A 139 8.92 6.66 10.78
CA ASN A 139 8.61 8.09 10.88
C ASN A 139 7.31 8.49 10.17
N LEU A 140 6.57 7.53 9.60
CA LEU A 140 5.31 7.81 8.91
C LEU A 140 4.15 7.94 9.92
N PRO A 141 3.16 8.82 9.65
CA PRO A 141 1.88 8.81 10.35
C PRO A 141 1.23 7.42 10.27
N ALA A 142 0.41 7.06 11.26
CA ALA A 142 -0.15 5.71 11.38
C ALA A 142 -0.86 5.23 10.10
N LEU A 143 -1.67 6.08 9.46
CA LEU A 143 -2.39 5.72 8.23
C LEU A 143 -1.44 5.44 7.05
N ASP A 144 -0.46 6.31 6.81
CA ASP A 144 0.53 6.12 5.75
C ASP A 144 1.39 4.88 6.01
N ARG A 145 1.72 4.63 7.30
CA ARG A 145 2.43 3.43 7.74
C ARG A 145 1.63 2.17 7.45
N MET A 146 0.33 2.16 7.73
CA MET A 146 -0.56 1.04 7.41
C MET A 146 -0.59 0.75 5.90
N VAL A 147 -0.70 1.78 5.06
CA VAL A 147 -0.71 1.62 3.59
C VAL A 147 0.62 1.03 3.10
N ALA A 148 1.75 1.53 3.62
CA ALA A 148 3.07 0.99 3.31
C ALA A 148 3.18 -0.48 3.74
N LEU A 149 2.84 -0.79 4.99
CA LEU A 149 2.90 -2.15 5.56
C LEU A 149 1.97 -3.15 4.87
N TRP A 150 0.75 -2.73 4.52
CA TRP A 150 -0.18 -3.56 3.76
C TRP A 150 0.39 -3.90 2.38
N THR A 151 0.99 -2.91 1.72
CA THR A 151 1.65 -3.11 0.42
C THR A 151 2.86 -4.04 0.57
N SER A 152 3.68 -3.83 1.61
CA SER A 152 4.80 -4.69 1.96
C SER A 152 4.36 -6.14 2.21
N LEU A 153 3.22 -6.34 2.87
CA LEU A 153 2.66 -7.66 3.16
C LEU A 153 2.17 -8.37 1.89
N ALA A 154 1.52 -7.64 0.99
CA ALA A 154 1.07 -8.18 -0.29
C ALA A 154 2.24 -8.64 -1.18
N ILE A 155 3.39 -7.96 -1.08
CA ILE A 155 4.59 -8.28 -1.86
C ILE A 155 5.43 -9.38 -1.20
N ILE A 156 5.55 -9.36 0.12
CA ILE A 156 6.36 -10.31 0.91
C ILE A 156 5.45 -11.02 1.92
N PRO A 157 4.55 -11.92 1.47
CA PRO A 157 3.57 -12.57 2.34
C PRO A 157 4.20 -13.57 3.32
N SER A 158 5.46 -13.94 3.15
CA SER A 158 6.19 -14.85 4.05
C SER A 158 6.84 -14.15 5.25
N SER A 159 6.79 -12.82 5.32
CA SER A 159 7.43 -12.07 6.41
C SER A 159 6.66 -12.24 7.73
N PRO A 160 7.29 -12.69 8.82
CA PRO A 160 6.65 -12.73 10.14
C PRO A 160 6.57 -11.33 10.78
N VAL A 161 7.44 -10.39 10.36
CA VAL A 161 7.57 -9.05 10.95
C VAL A 161 6.46 -8.11 10.47
N ILE A 162 6.20 -8.10 9.16
CA ILE A 162 5.29 -7.13 8.53
C ILE A 162 3.86 -7.18 9.12
N PRO A 163 3.23 -8.36 9.31
CA PRO A 163 1.89 -8.43 9.91
C PRO A 163 1.84 -7.81 11.32
N VAL A 164 2.86 -8.06 12.15
CA VAL A 164 2.92 -7.54 13.52
C VAL A 164 3.07 -6.01 13.51
N ARG A 165 3.95 -5.48 12.66
CA ARG A 165 4.11 -4.02 12.49
C ARG A 165 2.84 -3.37 11.94
N LEU A 166 2.14 -4.04 11.03
CA LEU A 166 0.85 -3.59 10.50
C LEU A 166 -0.19 -3.49 11.62
N VAL A 167 -0.30 -4.53 12.45
CA VAL A 167 -1.20 -4.52 13.61
C VAL A 167 -0.83 -3.39 14.57
N GLN A 168 0.46 -3.17 14.85
CA GLN A 168 0.90 -2.02 15.66
C GLN A 168 0.37 -0.69 15.09
N ALA A 169 0.51 -0.46 13.79
CA ALA A 169 0.02 0.75 13.13
C ALA A 169 -1.51 0.87 13.16
N CYS A 170 -2.23 -0.24 12.98
CA CYS A 170 -3.69 -0.28 13.12
C CYS A 170 -4.13 0.07 14.53
N ILE A 171 -3.46 -0.47 15.56
CA ILE A 171 -3.79 -0.19 16.96
C ILE A 171 -3.54 1.28 17.30
N ALA A 172 -2.41 1.84 16.87
CA ALA A 172 -2.10 3.26 17.05
C ALA A 172 -3.14 4.15 16.34
N TYR A 173 -3.55 3.79 15.13
CA TYR A 173 -4.62 4.51 14.43
C TYR A 173 -5.95 4.42 15.18
N ALA A 174 -6.34 3.22 15.63
CA ALA A 174 -7.57 2.99 16.37
C ALA A 174 -7.60 3.75 17.72
N ALA A 175 -6.46 3.86 18.40
CA ALA A 175 -6.34 4.63 19.64
C ALA A 175 -6.62 6.13 19.45
N ASN A 176 -6.34 6.67 18.26
CA ASN A 176 -6.65 8.07 17.91
C ASN A 176 -8.11 8.31 17.51
N LEU A 177 -8.90 7.26 17.25
CA LEU A 177 -10.32 7.41 16.93
C LEU A 177 -11.10 7.80 18.20
N SER A 178 -11.82 8.91 18.16
CA SER A 178 -12.58 9.43 19.31
C SER A 178 -13.93 8.71 19.51
N ILE A 179 -14.51 8.19 18.43
CA ILE A 179 -15.80 7.51 18.44
C ILE A 179 -15.57 6.01 18.64
N GLU A 180 -16.17 5.44 19.69
CA GLU A 180 -15.96 4.03 20.05
C GLU A 180 -16.49 3.06 18.99
N ASP A 181 -17.65 3.35 18.39
CA ASP A 181 -18.24 2.50 17.35
C ASP A 181 -17.37 2.46 16.08
N GLU A 182 -16.78 3.60 15.69
CA GLU A 182 -15.82 3.66 14.59
C GLU A 182 -14.55 2.87 14.92
N ARG A 183 -14.06 3.00 16.15
CA ARG A 183 -12.91 2.23 16.64
C ARG A 183 -13.18 0.73 16.59
N ARG A 184 -14.35 0.29 17.06
CA ARG A 184 -14.77 -1.12 17.03
C ARG A 184 -14.83 -1.64 15.60
N GLN A 185 -15.57 -0.95 14.74
CA GLN A 185 -15.72 -1.33 13.33
C GLN A 185 -14.36 -1.42 12.62
N PHE A 186 -13.46 -0.47 12.90
CA PHE A 186 -12.12 -0.48 12.33
C PHE A 186 -11.31 -1.72 12.77
N ILE A 187 -11.27 -2.03 14.07
CA ILE A 187 -10.53 -3.19 14.58
C ILE A 187 -11.12 -4.49 14.00
N ASP A 188 -12.45 -4.61 13.93
CA ASP A 188 -13.13 -5.77 13.36
C ASP A 188 -12.80 -5.99 11.88
N GLN A 189 -12.79 -4.92 11.08
CA GLN A 189 -12.44 -5.00 9.66
C GLN A 189 -11.00 -5.47 9.47
N TRP A 190 -10.05 -4.95 10.26
CA TRP A 190 -8.65 -5.36 10.19
C TRP A 190 -8.43 -6.78 10.69
N ARG A 191 -9.21 -7.22 11.67
CA ARG A 191 -9.19 -8.60 12.15
C ARG A 191 -9.63 -9.57 11.06
N ILE A 192 -10.71 -9.26 10.35
CA ILE A 192 -11.17 -10.06 9.20
C ILE A 192 -10.10 -10.08 8.10
N ALA A 193 -9.54 -8.90 7.76
CA ALA A 193 -8.51 -8.77 6.73
C ALA A 193 -7.22 -9.55 7.04
N LEU A 194 -6.89 -9.73 8.33
CA LEU A 194 -5.70 -10.42 8.80
C LEU A 194 -5.98 -11.81 9.41
N SER A 195 -7.19 -12.34 9.28
CA SER A 195 -7.60 -13.65 9.85
C SER A 195 -6.76 -14.84 9.38
N SER A 196 -6.14 -14.75 8.20
CA SER A 196 -5.18 -15.77 7.72
C SER A 196 -3.82 -15.72 8.43
N ARG A 197 -3.63 -14.78 9.36
CA ARG A 197 -2.39 -14.53 10.11
C ARG A 197 -2.70 -14.59 11.60
N GLY A 198 -2.64 -15.78 12.20
CA GLY A 198 -3.15 -16.00 13.57
C GLY A 198 -2.55 -15.08 14.63
N ASN A 199 -1.24 -14.78 14.58
CA ASN A 199 -0.62 -13.80 15.47
C ASN A 199 -1.21 -12.39 15.33
N ALA A 200 -1.53 -11.96 14.10
CA ALA A 200 -2.09 -10.63 13.86
C ALA A 200 -3.55 -10.54 14.31
N GLU A 201 -4.35 -11.57 14.02
CA GLU A 201 -5.73 -11.68 14.50
C GLU A 201 -5.79 -11.66 16.03
N TYR A 202 -4.92 -12.43 16.69
CA TYR A 202 -4.82 -12.47 18.14
C TYR A 202 -4.48 -11.10 18.74
N LEU A 203 -3.47 -10.41 18.21
CA LEU A 203 -3.07 -9.09 18.70
C LEU A 203 -4.17 -8.03 18.49
N LEU A 204 -4.99 -8.16 17.44
CA LEU A 204 -6.18 -7.31 17.25
C LEU A 204 -7.31 -7.65 18.23
N ASN A 205 -7.47 -8.90 18.63
CA ASN A 205 -8.35 -9.26 19.75
C ASN A 205 -7.87 -8.64 21.07
N CYS A 206 -6.56 -8.64 21.32
CA CYS A 206 -5.98 -7.88 22.45
C CYS A 206 -6.29 -6.39 22.34
N ALA A 207 -6.28 -5.81 21.13
CA ALA A 207 -6.64 -4.41 20.91
C ALA A 207 -8.11 -4.13 21.21
N SER A 208 -9.04 -4.98 20.76
CA SER A 208 -10.46 -4.89 21.12
C SER A 208 -10.64 -4.94 22.64
N PHE A 209 -9.92 -5.85 23.31
CA PHE A 209 -9.97 -5.95 24.77
C PHE A 209 -9.45 -4.69 25.48
N ILE A 210 -8.30 -4.17 25.04
CA ILE A 210 -7.65 -3.05 25.73
C ILE A 210 -8.26 -1.70 25.35
N LEU A 211 -8.76 -1.50 24.13
CA LEU A 211 -9.16 -0.18 23.64
C LEU A 211 -10.67 0.10 23.72
N LEU A 212 -11.53 -0.91 23.68
CA LEU A 212 -12.99 -0.74 23.71
C LEU A 212 -13.55 -0.76 25.13
N SER A 213 -14.75 -0.24 25.36
CA SER A 213 -15.36 -0.26 26.71
C SER A 213 -15.84 -1.67 27.07
N GLU A 214 -16.48 -2.34 26.12
CA GLU A 214 -17.04 -3.69 26.26
C GLU A 214 -16.19 -4.76 25.56
N TRP A 215 -16.19 -5.97 26.11
CA TRP A 215 -15.71 -7.18 25.44
C TRP A 215 -16.91 -7.93 24.85
N GLN A 216 -16.86 -8.20 23.54
CA GLN A 216 -17.98 -8.81 22.82
C GLN A 216 -17.61 -10.13 22.12
N GLU A 217 -16.37 -10.59 22.27
CA GLU A 217 -15.93 -11.83 21.62
C GLU A 217 -16.27 -13.06 22.48
N ASP A 218 -16.86 -14.06 21.83
CA ASP A 218 -17.28 -15.30 22.50
C ASP A 218 -16.09 -16.15 22.95
N ALA A 219 -14.99 -16.15 22.20
CA ALA A 219 -13.79 -16.91 22.53
C ALA A 219 -12.54 -16.40 21.80
N LEU A 220 -11.37 -16.55 22.43
CA LEU A 220 -10.08 -16.39 21.75
C LEU A 220 -9.75 -17.67 20.98
N ASN A 221 -9.54 -17.54 19.67
CA ASN A 221 -9.01 -18.65 18.88
C ASN A 221 -7.48 -18.71 19.00
N LEU A 222 -6.99 -19.39 20.04
CA LEU A 222 -5.56 -19.60 20.26
C LEU A 222 -4.97 -20.71 19.37
N SER A 223 -5.80 -21.48 18.65
CA SER A 223 -5.34 -22.61 17.84
C SER A 223 -4.58 -22.20 16.57
N LEU A 224 -4.68 -20.92 16.18
CA LEU A 224 -4.05 -20.36 14.99
C LEU A 224 -2.75 -19.60 15.29
N LEU A 225 -2.35 -19.50 16.56
CA LEU A 225 -1.09 -18.86 16.93
C LEU A 225 0.09 -19.66 16.36
N ASP A 226 1.06 -18.97 15.76
CA ASP A 226 2.30 -19.63 15.36
C ASP A 226 3.05 -20.10 16.62
N GLU A 227 3.67 -21.28 16.55
CA GLU A 227 4.21 -21.98 17.74
C GLU A 227 5.38 -21.25 18.44
N ASP A 228 6.00 -20.25 17.80
CA ASP A 228 7.18 -19.55 18.35
C ASP A 228 6.81 -18.20 19.00
N ILE A 229 6.37 -18.30 20.26
CA ILE A 229 6.07 -17.13 21.11
C ILE A 229 7.32 -16.26 21.30
N ASP A 230 8.51 -16.86 21.37
CA ASP A 230 9.78 -16.13 21.57
C ASP A 230 10.12 -15.26 20.36
N GLU A 231 9.86 -15.77 19.16
CA GLU A 231 10.02 -15.01 17.92
C GLU A 231 9.00 -13.87 17.83
N LEU A 232 7.73 -14.12 18.16
CA LEU A 232 6.71 -13.06 18.20
C LEU A 232 7.08 -11.96 19.20
N ALA A 233 7.51 -12.36 20.40
CA ALA A 233 7.97 -11.45 21.44
C ALA A 233 9.18 -10.62 20.98
N ARG A 234 10.15 -11.26 20.30
CA ARG A 234 11.31 -10.56 19.72
C ARG A 234 10.87 -9.48 18.74
N ILE A 235 9.94 -9.79 17.84
CA ILE A 235 9.42 -8.83 16.85
C ILE A 235 8.69 -7.67 17.54
N VAL A 236 7.85 -7.97 18.52
CA VAL A 236 7.09 -6.97 19.29
C VAL A 236 8.02 -6.05 20.08
N PHE A 237 9.06 -6.59 20.71
CA PHE A 237 9.99 -5.81 21.56
C PHE A 237 11.07 -5.06 20.77
N ASP A 238 11.30 -5.40 19.49
CA ASP A 238 12.18 -4.65 18.58
C ASP A 238 11.58 -3.29 18.14
N ARG A 239 10.46 -2.85 18.74
CA ARG A 239 9.87 -1.54 18.46
C ARG A 239 10.69 -0.40 19.09
N GLN A 240 10.74 0.74 18.41
CA GLN A 240 11.28 1.95 19.02
C GLN A 240 10.28 2.55 20.02
N PRO A 241 10.75 3.07 21.17
CA PRO A 241 9.87 3.78 22.10
C PRO A 241 9.36 5.07 21.46
N SER A 242 8.05 5.32 21.60
CA SER A 242 7.39 6.57 21.22
C SER A 242 6.80 7.23 22.46
N PHE A 243 6.69 8.55 22.42
CA PHE A 243 6.02 9.33 23.47
C PHE A 243 4.60 9.75 23.05
N GLU A 244 4.18 9.47 21.82
CA GLU A 244 2.80 9.72 21.38
C GLU A 244 1.84 8.76 22.09
N GLU A 245 0.70 9.28 22.56
CA GLU A 245 -0.26 8.51 23.36
C GLU A 245 -0.73 7.24 22.64
N ALA A 246 -1.08 7.37 21.36
CA ALA A 246 -1.53 6.25 20.53
C ALA A 246 -0.48 5.15 20.37
N GLU A 247 0.79 5.51 20.21
CA GLU A 247 1.89 4.55 20.08
C GLU A 247 2.22 3.91 21.44
N CYS A 248 2.13 4.67 22.53
CA CYS A 248 2.22 4.12 23.89
C CYS A 248 1.12 3.08 24.12
N LEU A 249 -0.13 3.39 23.76
CA LEU A 249 -1.26 2.46 23.85
C LEU A 249 -1.05 1.23 22.97
N ALA A 250 -0.55 1.41 21.73
CA ALA A 250 -0.21 0.28 20.87
C ALA A 250 0.86 -0.63 21.52
N GLY A 251 1.89 -0.04 22.13
CA GLY A 251 2.89 -0.80 22.90
C GLY A 251 2.30 -1.57 24.08
N VAL A 252 1.37 -0.96 24.84
CA VAL A 252 0.66 -1.62 25.95
C VAL A 252 -0.18 -2.78 25.45
N VAL A 253 -0.91 -2.62 24.34
CA VAL A 253 -1.74 -3.67 23.73
C VAL A 253 -0.88 -4.86 23.29
N LEU A 254 0.22 -4.60 22.60
CA LEU A 254 1.11 -5.65 22.11
C LEU A 254 1.76 -6.40 23.27
N ASP A 255 2.29 -5.69 24.27
CA ASP A 255 2.90 -6.34 25.43
C ASP A 255 1.90 -7.10 26.29
N PHE A 256 0.66 -6.62 26.38
CA PHE A 256 -0.45 -7.36 26.98
C PHE A 256 -0.66 -8.69 26.24
N GLY A 257 -0.70 -8.66 24.90
CA GLY A 257 -0.83 -9.85 24.07
C GLY A 257 0.30 -10.86 24.31
N ILE A 258 1.55 -10.39 24.45
CA ILE A 258 2.68 -11.29 24.72
C ILE A 258 2.66 -11.83 26.16
N ALA A 259 2.36 -10.98 27.16
CA ALA A 259 2.31 -11.39 28.56
C ALA A 259 1.17 -12.39 28.86
N THR A 260 0.09 -12.32 28.09
CA THR A 260 -1.03 -13.28 28.18
C THR A 260 -0.70 -14.64 27.58
N LEU A 261 0.29 -14.71 26.66
CA LEU A 261 0.78 -15.98 26.09
C LEU A 261 1.85 -16.64 26.97
N ASP A 262 2.76 -15.85 27.56
CA ASP A 262 3.80 -16.36 28.45
C ASP A 262 4.11 -15.36 29.58
N GLU A 263 3.92 -15.82 30.82
CA GLU A 263 4.07 -15.02 32.04
C GLU A 263 5.49 -14.44 32.20
N LYS A 264 6.52 -15.03 31.56
CA LYS A 264 7.89 -14.51 31.59
C LYS A 264 8.01 -13.10 31.01
N TYR A 265 7.07 -12.69 30.16
CA TYR A 265 7.03 -11.37 29.52
C TYR A 265 6.16 -10.35 30.27
N THR A 266 5.54 -10.72 31.39
CA THR A 266 4.83 -9.79 32.27
C THR A 266 5.65 -8.55 32.68
N PRO A 267 6.97 -8.63 32.94
CA PRO A 267 7.79 -7.45 33.20
C PRO A 267 7.78 -6.42 32.07
N ASN A 268 7.71 -6.85 30.81
CA ASN A 268 7.65 -5.96 29.65
C ASN A 268 6.33 -5.19 29.61
N PHE A 269 5.22 -5.87 29.86
CA PHE A 269 3.91 -5.24 29.98
C PHE A 269 3.88 -4.20 31.12
N LYS A 270 4.40 -4.53 32.30
CA LYS A 270 4.54 -3.57 33.41
C LYS A 270 5.35 -2.34 33.02
N ARG A 271 6.47 -2.53 32.30
CA ARG A 271 7.28 -1.42 31.79
C ARG A 271 6.50 -0.53 30.82
N SER A 272 5.72 -1.09 29.92
CA SER A 272 4.87 -0.31 28.99
C SER A 272 3.78 0.46 29.73
N LEU A 273 3.20 -0.10 30.78
CA LEU A 273 2.27 0.61 31.66
C LEU A 273 2.94 1.75 32.43
N ASP A 274 4.17 1.55 32.93
CA ASP A 274 4.94 2.59 33.61
C ASP A 274 5.27 3.76 32.66
N ILE A 275 5.59 3.45 31.40
CA ILE A 275 5.79 4.46 30.35
C ILE A 275 4.49 5.22 30.09
N LEU A 276 3.35 4.52 29.96
CA LEU A 276 2.05 5.17 29.77
C LEU A 276 1.69 6.05 30.98
N LYS A 277 1.90 5.56 32.20
CA LYS A 277 1.64 6.30 33.45
C LYS A 277 2.47 7.57 33.55
N HIS A 278 3.74 7.52 33.13
CA HIS A 278 4.64 8.65 33.21
C HIS A 278 4.30 9.73 32.17
N ASN A 279 3.99 9.34 30.93
CA ASN A 279 3.80 10.28 29.83
C ASN A 279 2.34 10.71 29.65
N HIS A 280 1.37 9.81 29.94
CA HIS A 280 -0.06 9.98 29.71
C HIS A 280 -0.88 9.46 30.92
N PRO A 281 -0.79 10.14 32.09
CA PRO A 281 -1.33 9.65 33.35
C PRO A 281 -2.86 9.48 33.35
N ASP A 282 -3.59 10.33 32.65
CA ASP A 282 -5.06 10.25 32.54
C ASP A 282 -5.48 8.99 31.78
N THR A 283 -4.83 8.72 30.65
CA THR A 283 -5.04 7.52 29.83
C THR A 283 -4.71 6.26 30.62
N PHE A 284 -3.61 6.27 31.38
CA PHE A 284 -3.26 5.19 32.29
C PHE A 284 -4.35 4.96 33.36
N PHE A 285 -4.85 6.03 33.98
CA PHE A 285 -5.89 5.92 35.00
C PHE A 285 -7.19 5.34 34.43
N ILE A 286 -7.62 5.81 33.26
CA ILE A 286 -8.82 5.29 32.58
C ILE A 286 -8.65 3.80 32.25
N LEU A 287 -7.49 3.43 31.68
CA LEU A 287 -7.20 2.05 31.32
C LEU A 287 -7.19 1.13 32.54
N THR A 288 -6.44 1.48 33.59
CA THR A 288 -6.33 0.63 34.79
C THR A 288 -7.66 0.49 35.51
N LYS A 289 -8.45 1.57 35.60
CA LYS A 289 -9.81 1.53 36.13
C LYS A 289 -10.67 0.54 35.34
N ARG A 290 -10.65 0.61 34.00
CA ARG A 290 -11.39 -0.34 33.15
C ARG A 290 -10.93 -1.79 33.34
N LEU A 291 -9.62 -2.05 33.37
CA LEU A 291 -9.08 -3.39 33.59
C LEU A 291 -9.48 -3.96 34.96
N SER A 292 -9.53 -3.10 36.00
CA SER A 292 -9.96 -3.51 37.34
C SER A 292 -11.45 -3.88 37.42
N PHE A 293 -12.31 -3.35 36.55
CA PHE A 293 -13.70 -3.78 36.44
C PHE A 293 -13.83 -5.07 35.63
N ARG A 294 -13.06 -5.18 34.54
CA ARG A 294 -13.11 -6.32 33.64
C ARG A 294 -12.81 -7.64 34.34
N LYS A 295 -11.90 -7.71 35.31
CA LYS A 295 -11.61 -8.96 36.05
C LYS A 295 -12.84 -9.65 36.69
N CYS A 296 -13.95 -8.95 36.84
CA CYS A 296 -15.22 -9.48 37.37
C CYS A 296 -16.18 -10.00 36.29
N GLU A 297 -15.90 -9.80 35.00
CA GLU A 297 -16.74 -10.22 33.88
C GLU A 297 -16.51 -11.71 33.57
N SER A 298 -17.60 -12.50 33.52
CA SER A 298 -17.55 -13.95 33.30
C SER A 298 -17.24 -14.36 31.87
N THR A 299 -17.31 -13.44 30.91
CA THR A 299 -17.11 -13.68 29.46
C THR A 299 -15.66 -13.51 29.03
N ILE A 300 -14.77 -13.09 29.93
CA ILE A 300 -13.37 -12.82 29.60
C ILE A 300 -12.57 -14.12 29.50
N PRO A 301 -11.72 -14.26 28.46
CA PRO A 301 -10.81 -15.40 28.34
C PRO A 301 -9.87 -15.54 29.55
N GLY A 302 -9.69 -16.77 30.04
CA GLY A 302 -8.83 -17.07 31.19
C GLY A 302 -7.41 -16.46 31.14
N PRO A 303 -6.68 -16.48 29.99
CA PRO A 303 -5.39 -15.82 29.87
C PRO A 303 -5.43 -14.31 30.15
N PHE A 304 -6.52 -13.63 29.75
CA PHE A 304 -6.69 -12.20 29.96
C PHE A 304 -7.00 -11.90 31.43
N VAL A 305 -7.81 -12.73 32.08
CA VAL A 305 -8.12 -12.61 33.52
C VAL A 305 -6.85 -12.60 34.37
N LYS A 306 -5.92 -13.53 34.11
CA LYS A 306 -4.64 -13.61 34.84
C LYS A 306 -3.84 -12.31 34.79
N ILE A 307 -3.82 -11.62 33.65
CA ILE A 307 -3.13 -10.33 33.53
C ILE A 307 -3.94 -9.21 34.16
N CYS A 308 -5.27 -9.26 34.13
CA CYS A 308 -6.13 -8.30 34.83
C CYS A 308 -6.00 -8.37 36.37
N GLU A 309 -5.60 -9.51 36.95
CA GLU A 309 -5.30 -9.64 38.40
C GLU A 309 -4.14 -8.76 38.88
N LEU A 310 -3.35 -8.19 37.96
CA LEU A 310 -2.32 -7.20 38.29
C LEU A 310 -2.89 -5.83 38.73
N PHE A 311 -4.21 -5.62 38.62
CA PHE A 311 -4.91 -4.35 38.88
C PHE A 311 -6.07 -4.53 39.87
#